data_AF-A0AA91IQ77-F1
#
_entry.id   AF-A0AA91IQ77-F1
#
_cell.length_a   1.000
_cell.length_b   1.000
_cell.length_c   1.000
_cell.angle_alpha   90.00
_cell.angle_beta   90.00
_cell.angle_gamma   90.00
#
_symmetry.space_group_name_H-M   'P 1'
#
loop_
_entity.id
_entity.type
_entity.pdbx_description
1 polymer ?
#
loop_
_entity_poly.entity_id
_entity_poly.type
_entity_poly.pdbx_seq_one_letter_code
_entity_poly.pdbx_strand_id
1 'polypeptide(L)' 'MLYVIGIGPGSQSMMTLEAIEAIRDADIIVGYKTYTHLVKALTTDKEVIKTGMCKEIERCQEALNLAVQGKKLR' A
#
# COMPACT_ATOMS: atom_id res chain seq x y z
N MET A 1 6.68 -11.13 0.24
CA MET A 1 7.25 -10.32 1.35
C MET A 1 6.35 -9.11 1.59
N LEU A 2 5.96 -8.85 2.84
CA LEU A 2 5.00 -7.81 3.23
C LEU A 2 5.73 -6.67 3.96
N TYR A 3 5.44 -5.42 3.61
CA TYR A 3 5.86 -4.26 4.39
C TYR A 3 4.63 -3.43 4.76
N VAL A 4 4.74 -2.74 5.89
CA VAL A 4 3.73 -1.79 6.35
C VAL A 4 4.35 -0.41 6.27
N ILE A 5 3.80 0.44 5.40
CA ILE A 5 4.32 1.78 5.15
C ILE A 5 3.40 2.84 5.76
N GLY A 6 3.99 3.74 6.56
CA GLY A 6 3.33 4.98 6.96
C GLY A 6 3.52 6.07 5.91
N ILE A 7 2.43 6.60 5.36
CA ILE A 7 2.47 7.69 4.35
C ILE A 7 2.54 9.09 4.96
N GLY A 8 2.70 9.19 6.28
CA GLY A 8 2.68 10.45 7.01
C GLY A 8 1.32 11.16 6.94
N PRO A 9 1.29 12.51 7.00
CA PRO A 9 0.05 13.29 7.07
C PRO A 9 -0.72 13.37 5.73
N GLY A 10 -0.22 12.74 4.66
CA GLY A 10 -0.90 12.68 3.36
C GLY A 10 -0.35 13.60 2.27
N SER A 11 0.56 14.52 2.60
CA SER A 11 1.35 15.24 1.59
C SER A 11 2.54 14.40 1.15
N GLN A 12 2.76 14.33 -0.16
CA GLN A 12 3.91 13.64 -0.75
C GLN A 12 5.25 14.24 -0.30
N SER A 13 5.30 15.54 -0.03
CA SER A 13 6.49 16.24 0.48
C SER A 13 6.85 15.87 1.92
N MET A 14 5.91 15.27 2.66
CA MET A 14 6.07 14.84 4.04
C MET A 14 6.29 13.32 4.16
N MET A 15 6.35 12.60 3.03
CA MET A 15 6.72 11.19 3.02
C MET A 15 8.24 11.05 3.13
N THR A 16 8.70 10.03 3.83
CA THR A 16 10.13 9.69 3.82
C THR A 16 10.52 9.13 2.46
N LEU A 17 11.79 9.29 2.10
CA LEU A 17 12.34 8.72 0.87
C LEU A 17 12.11 7.20 0.82
N GLU A 18 12.35 6.51 1.95
CA GLU A 18 12.16 5.08 2.11
C GLU A 18 10.72 4.64 1.82
N ALA A 19 9.72 5.41 2.25
CA ALA A 19 8.32 5.12 1.97
C ALA A 19 8.00 5.22 0.46
N ILE A 20 8.53 6.24 -0.20
CA ILE A 20 8.35 6.45 -1.65
C ILE A 20 9.02 5.31 -2.43
N GLU A 21 10.25 4.95 -2.08
CA GLU A 21 10.99 3.87 -2.73
C GLU A 21 10.32 2.52 -2.52
N ALA A 22 9.87 2.23 -1.30
CA ALA A 22 9.16 1.01 -1.01
C ALA A 22 7.87 0.92 -1.84
N ILE A 23 7.05 1.98 -1.91
CA ILE A 23 5.86 2.04 -2.78
C ILE A 23 6.22 1.79 -4.25
N ARG A 24 7.33 2.34 -4.75
CA ARG A 24 7.80 2.13 -6.13
C ARG A 24 8.27 0.70 -6.41
N ASP A 25 8.87 0.01 -5.43
CA ASP A 25 9.29 -1.40 -5.55
C ASP A 25 8.13 -2.40 -5.36
N ALA A 26 6.94 -1.93 -4.96
CA ALA A 26 5.77 -2.78 -4.76
C ALA A 26 5.24 -3.36 -6.08
N ASP A 27 4.85 -4.64 -6.08
CA ASP A 27 4.03 -5.21 -7.16
C ASP A 27 2.55 -4.90 -6.92
N ILE A 28 2.14 -5.01 -5.64
CA ILE A 28 0.77 -4.81 -5.18
C ILE A 28 0.75 -3.88 -3.98
N ILE A 29 -0.22 -2.97 -3.97
CA ILE A 29 -0.48 -2.06 -2.85
C ILE A 29 -1.84 -2.37 -2.25
N VAL A 30 -1.88 -2.55 -0.93
CA VAL A 30 -3.10 -2.87 -0.19
C VAL A 30 -3.38 -1.80 0.84
N GLY A 31 -4.51 -1.11 0.73
CA GLY A 31 -4.78 0.02 1.62
C GLY A 31 -6.23 0.46 1.68
N TYR A 32 -6.48 1.40 2.59
CA TYR A 32 -7.78 2.07 2.64
C TYR A 32 -7.94 3.00 1.41
N LYS A 33 -9.16 3.07 0.87
CA LYS A 33 -9.47 3.85 -0.36
C LYS A 33 -8.97 5.29 -0.30
N THR A 34 -9.09 5.96 0.85
CA THR A 34 -8.64 7.35 1.01
C THR A 34 -7.13 7.49 0.93
N TYR A 35 -6.38 6.60 1.58
CA TYR A 35 -4.91 6.65 1.60
C TYR A 35 -4.31 6.24 0.26
N THR A 36 -4.87 5.21 -0.38
CA THR A 36 -4.46 4.79 -1.73
C THR A 36 -4.70 5.88 -2.78
N HIS A 37 -5.66 6.79 -2.55
CA HIS A 37 -5.87 7.96 -3.40
C HIS A 37 -4.76 9.00 -3.25
N LEU A 38 -4.26 9.23 -2.03
CA LEU A 38 -3.17 10.20 -1.76
C LEU A 38 -1.86 9.80 -2.44
N VAL A 39 -1.59 8.50 -2.53
CA VAL A 39 -0.39 7.96 -3.20
C VAL A 39 -0.63 7.59 -4.67
N LYS A 40 -1.80 7.90 -5.26
CA LYS A 40 -2.17 7.46 -6.61
C LYS A 40 -1.14 7.81 -7.68
N ALA A 41 -0.47 8.96 -7.55
CA ALA A 41 0.60 9.38 -8.46
C ALA A 41 1.82 8.45 -8.47
N LEU A 42 2.05 7.70 -7.39
CA LEU A 42 3.14 6.73 -7.24
C LEU A 42 2.73 5.30 -7.65
N THR A 43 1.44 5.06 -7.89
CA THR A 43 0.85 3.72 -8.01
C THR A 43 0.10 3.49 -9.31
N THR A 44 0.26 4.38 -10.29
CA THR A 44 -0.44 4.37 -11.59
C THR A 44 -0.30 3.04 -12.33
N ASP A 45 0.87 2.41 -12.28
CA ASP A 45 1.19 1.18 -13.01
C ASP A 45 1.12 -0.08 -12.14
N LYS A 46 0.53 0.01 -10.94
CA LYS A 46 0.56 -1.06 -9.93
C LYS A 46 -0.83 -1.59 -9.63
N GLU A 47 -0.90 -2.84 -9.18
CA GLU A 47 -2.15 -3.42 -8.71
C GLU A 47 -2.50 -2.81 -7.34
N VAL A 48 -3.66 -2.15 -7.24
CA VAL A 48 -4.09 -1.49 -6.00
C VAL A 48 -5.38 -2.13 -5.49
N ILE A 49 -5.27 -2.84 -4.36
CA ILE A 49 -6.39 -3.43 -3.64
C ILE A 49 -6.83 -2.43 -2.56
N LYS A 50 -8.10 -2.04 -2.64
CA LYS A 50 -8.65 -0.96 -1.81
C LYS A 50 -9.85 -1.49 -1.05
N THR A 51 -9.79 -1.44 0.28
CA THR A 51 -10.91 -1.82 1.14
C THR A 51 -11.64 -0.60 1.71
N GLY A 52 -12.89 -0.82 2.13
CA GLY A 52 -13.72 0.19 2.81
C GLY A 52 -13.41 0.31 4.30
N MET A 53 -14.21 1.12 5.01
CA MET A 53 -14.11 1.24 6.47
C MET A 53 -14.47 -0.08 7.17
N CYS A 54 -13.95 -0.27 8.39
CA CYS A 54 -14.21 -1.43 9.26
C CYS A 54 -13.83 -2.80 8.68
N LYS A 55 -12.95 -2.85 7.67
CA LYS A 55 -12.45 -4.08 7.03
C LYS A 55 -10.95 -4.28 7.24
N GLU A 56 -10.45 -3.91 8.42
CA GLU A 56 -9.02 -3.93 8.72
C GLU A 56 -8.47 -5.35 8.76
N ILE A 57 -9.21 -6.27 9.41
CA ILE A 57 -8.85 -7.69 9.49
C ILE A 57 -8.85 -8.33 8.11
N GLU A 58 -9.90 -8.11 7.32
CA GLU A 58 -10.00 -8.62 5.95
C GLU A 58 -8.82 -8.12 5.08
N ARG A 59 -8.50 -6.83 5.19
CA ARG A 59 -7.38 -6.21 4.46
C ARG A 59 -6.03 -6.86 4.82
N CYS A 60 -5.78 -7.08 6.11
CA CYS A 60 -4.58 -7.74 6.57
C CYS A 60 -4.51 -9.20 6.09
N GLN A 61 -5.64 -9.92 6.13
CA GLN A 61 -5.70 -11.30 5.68
C GLN A 61 -5.42 -11.43 4.18
N GLU A 62 -5.99 -10.53 3.38
CA GLU A 62 -5.76 -10.48 1.94
C GLU A 62 -4.29 -10.16 1.62
N ALA A 63 -3.71 -9.18 2.33
CA ALA A 63 -2.29 -8.85 2.20
C ALA A 63 -1.37 -10.04 2.55
N LEU A 64 -1.70 -10.79 3.61
CA LEU A 64 -0.95 -12.00 3.99
C LEU A 64 -1.05 -13.09 2.92
N ASN A 65 -2.25 -13.36 2.41
CA ASN A 65 -2.47 -14.37 1.38
C ASN A 65 -1.64 -14.08 0.11
N LEU A 66 -1.59 -12.81 -0.31
CA LEU A 66 -0.80 -12.38 -1.47
C LEU A 66 0.71 -12.39 -1.19
N ALA A 67 1.12 -12.06 0.04
CA ALA A 67 2.52 -12.13 0.44
C ALA A 67 3.06 -13.57 0.45
N VAL A 68 2.23 -14.56 0.78
CA VAL A 68 2.56 -16.00 0.72
C VAL A 68 2.75 -16.48 -0.71
N GLN A 69 2.07 -15.87 -1.69
CA GLN A 69 2.26 -16.16 -3.12
C GLN A 69 3.58 -15.62 -3.69
N GLY A 70 4.46 -15.06 -2.84
CA GLY A 70 5.78 -14.57 -3.23
C GLY A 70 5.78 -13.15 -3.79
N LYS A 71 4.63 -12.48 -3.91
CA LYS A 71 4.54 -11.11 -4.40
C LYS A 71 5.13 -10.09 -3.41
N LYS A 72 5.66 -8.97 -3.91
CA LYS A 72 6.09 -7.84 -3.07
C LYS A 72 4.89 -6.95 -2.78
N LEU A 73 4.36 -7.04 -1.56
CA LEU A 73 3.27 -6.18 -1.09
C LEU A 73 3.80 -5.02 -0.25
N ARG A 74 3.19 -3.85 -0.42
CA ARG A 74 3.47 -2.62 0.34
C ARG A 74 2.20 -1.89 0.76
#